data_AF-A0A5J4WXZ4-F1
#
_entry.id   AF-A0A5J4WXZ4-F1
#
_cell.length_a   1.000
_cell.length_b   1.000
_cell.length_c   1.000
_cell.angle_alpha   90.00
_cell.angle_beta   90.00
_cell.angle_gamma   90.00
#
_symmetry.space_group_name_H-M   'P 1'
#
loop_
_entity.id
_entity.type
_entity.pdbx_description
1 polymer ?
#
loop_
_entity_poly.entity_id
_entity_poly.type
_entity_poly.pdbx_seq_one_letter_code
_entity_poly.pdbx_strand_id
1 'polypeptide(L)'
;MNNFEIDAKIGKIRTELQRLECKEYFTDRDLKEGNPVALLRICNFVLCQTAALRAWLKERKYNLRKPDAEFAQEIFRLMRDEFKYNPIIKYDQFLKPAGFVDNKLDFVILLLRFCKDQNSLLIQQGASHTQIPRSPSPHLLKPTLAAQIQQIKRNEQEKAKQDEIEKQKIKDKKWNERRIQIKEQERAKDKFLKQQEYERMREIQQAKQRFISWEHGECDFQTDGNVAAVEQES
;
A
#
# COMPACT_ATOMS: atom_id res chain seq x y z
N MET A 1 -11.46 2.39 11.82
CA MET A 1 -11.26 1.72 10.52
C MET A 1 -12.17 2.40 9.51
N ASN A 2 -11.67 2.76 8.33
CA ASN A 2 -12.48 3.39 7.30
C ASN A 2 -13.38 2.34 6.65
N ASN A 3 -14.69 2.38 6.90
CA ASN A 3 -15.65 1.44 6.29
C ASN A 3 -15.55 1.41 4.76
N PHE A 4 -15.18 2.54 4.14
CA PHE A 4 -14.95 2.65 2.70
C PHE A 4 -13.86 1.71 2.18
N GLU A 5 -12.77 1.52 2.92
CA GLU A 5 -11.67 0.64 2.50
C GLU A 5 -12.08 -0.84 2.54
N ILE A 6 -12.82 -1.22 3.59
CA ILE A 6 -13.38 -2.57 3.75
C ILE A 6 -14.37 -2.85 2.61
N ASP A 7 -15.28 -1.92 2.32
CA ASP A 7 -16.25 -2.04 1.24
C ASP A 7 -15.56 -2.19 -0.13
N ALA A 8 -14.47 -1.44 -0.37
CA ALA A 8 -13.68 -1.58 -1.59
C ALA A 8 -13.00 -2.96 -1.70
N LYS A 9 -12.48 -3.51 -0.59
CA LYS A 9 -11.90 -4.86 -0.54
C LYS A 9 -12.94 -5.94 -0.80
N ILE A 10 -14.12 -5.82 -0.18
CA ILE A 10 -15.26 -6.71 -0.41
C ILE A 10 -15.69 -6.67 -1.88
N GLY A 11 -15.77 -5.46 -2.47
CA GLY A 11 -16.07 -5.28 -3.89
C GLY A 11 -15.10 -6.05 -4.80
N LYS A 12 -13.80 -5.99 -4.52
CA LYS A 12 -12.78 -6.75 -5.27
C LYS A 12 -12.97 -8.26 -5.15
N ILE A 13 -13.19 -8.77 -3.93
CA ILE A 13 -13.45 -10.20 -3.70
C ILE A 13 -14.69 -10.64 -4.49
N ARG A 14 -15.78 -9.87 -4.44
CA ARG A 14 -17.01 -10.18 -5.17
C ARG A 14 -16.77 -10.22 -6.68
N THR A 15 -16.09 -9.22 -7.24
CA THR A 15 -15.80 -9.19 -8.69
C THR A 15 -14.97 -10.40 -9.12
N GLU A 16 -13.95 -10.80 -8.35
CA GLU A 16 -13.17 -11.99 -8.70
C GLU A 16 -13.98 -13.28 -8.53
N LEU A 17 -14.78 -13.42 -7.48
CA LEU A 17 -15.60 -14.62 -7.29
C LEU A 17 -16.72 -14.76 -8.31
N GLN A 18 -17.30 -13.65 -8.78
CA GLN A 18 -18.25 -13.64 -9.90
C GLN A 18 -17.60 -14.13 -11.19
N ARG A 19 -16.37 -13.72 -11.48
CA ARG A 19 -15.61 -14.21 -12.65
C ARG A 19 -15.30 -15.69 -12.58
N LEU A 20 -15.17 -16.24 -11.37
CA LEU A 20 -14.96 -17.66 -11.13
C LEU A 20 -16.27 -18.46 -11.03
N GLU A 21 -17.42 -17.82 -11.28
CA GLU A 21 -18.75 -18.44 -11.18
C GLU A 21 -19.01 -19.11 -9.81
N CYS A 22 -18.51 -18.49 -8.73
CA CYS A 22 -18.74 -18.98 -7.38
C CYS A 22 -20.23 -18.93 -7.04
N LYS A 23 -20.85 -20.10 -6.86
CA LYS A 23 -22.27 -20.25 -6.49
C LYS A 23 -22.48 -20.25 -4.97
N GLU A 24 -21.41 -20.21 -4.18
CA GLU A 24 -21.53 -20.23 -2.73
C GLU A 24 -22.08 -18.90 -2.20
N TYR A 25 -23.01 -19.03 -1.25
CA TYR A 25 -23.65 -17.89 -0.61
C TYR A 25 -22.81 -17.44 0.59
N PHE A 26 -22.13 -16.31 0.45
CA PHE A 26 -21.65 -15.52 1.57
C PHE A 26 -22.38 -14.19 1.58
N THR A 27 -22.73 -13.69 2.77
CA THR A 27 -23.39 -12.38 2.87
C THR A 27 -22.35 -11.29 2.97
N ASP A 28 -22.68 -10.08 2.50
CA ASP A 28 -21.79 -8.92 2.68
C ASP A 28 -21.54 -8.64 4.16
N ARG A 29 -22.51 -8.99 5.01
CA ARG A 29 -22.38 -8.91 6.46
C ARG A 29 -21.26 -9.81 6.98
N ASP A 30 -21.20 -11.07 6.54
CA ASP A 30 -20.15 -12.01 6.93
C ASP A 30 -18.76 -11.47 6.58
N LEU A 31 -18.62 -10.86 5.41
CA LEU A 31 -17.35 -10.28 4.97
C LEU A 31 -16.99 -9.01 5.75
N LYS A 32 -17.97 -8.16 6.06
CA LYS A 32 -17.78 -6.94 6.88
C LYS A 32 -17.39 -7.28 8.31
N GLU A 33 -17.92 -8.36 8.86
CA GLU A 33 -17.56 -8.85 10.19
C GLU A 33 -16.24 -9.65 10.19
N GLY A 34 -15.72 -10.00 9.00
CA GLY A 34 -14.53 -10.83 8.86
C GLY A 34 -14.74 -12.25 9.38
N ASN A 35 -15.95 -12.80 9.15
CA ASN A 35 -16.36 -14.12 9.60
C ASN A 35 -15.41 -15.19 9.03
N PRO A 36 -14.65 -15.89 9.89
CA PRO A 36 -13.64 -16.84 9.43
C PRO A 36 -14.24 -18.00 8.62
N VAL A 37 -15.45 -18.45 8.96
CA VAL A 37 -16.10 -19.57 8.24
C VAL A 37 -16.41 -19.17 6.80
N ALA A 38 -16.96 -17.98 6.60
CA ALA A 38 -17.24 -17.47 5.26
C ALA A 38 -15.96 -17.28 4.43
N LEU A 39 -14.92 -16.71 5.05
CA LEU A 39 -13.63 -16.49 4.38
C LEU A 39 -12.90 -17.80 4.06
N LEU A 40 -12.93 -18.80 4.95
CA LEU A 40 -12.35 -20.12 4.68
C LEU A 40 -13.06 -20.85 3.55
N ARG A 41 -14.40 -20.74 3.46
CA ARG A 41 -15.16 -21.28 2.31
C ARG A 41 -14.69 -20.66 1.00
N ILE A 42 -14.52 -19.33 0.96
CA ILE A 42 -13.93 -18.64 -0.19
C ILE A 42 -12.53 -19.18 -0.50
N CYS A 43 -11.65 -19.29 0.49
CA CYS A 43 -10.31 -19.84 0.29
C CYS A 43 -10.35 -21.27 -0.29
N ASN A 44 -11.21 -22.13 0.25
CA ASN A 44 -11.38 -23.50 -0.20
C ASN A 44 -11.88 -23.57 -1.63
N PHE A 45 -12.91 -22.78 -1.97
CA PHE A 45 -13.43 -22.67 -3.31
C PHE A 45 -12.34 -22.29 -4.31
N VAL A 46 -11.58 -21.23 -4.00
CA VAL A 46 -10.51 -20.72 -4.87
C VAL A 46 -9.41 -21.76 -5.10
N LEU A 47 -8.94 -22.42 -4.05
CA LEU A 47 -7.92 -23.47 -4.14
C LEU A 47 -8.42 -24.71 -4.89
N CYS A 48 -9.73 -24.95 -4.84
CA CYS A 48 -10.38 -26.05 -5.54
C CYS A 48 -10.93 -25.69 -6.91
N GLN A 49 -10.76 -24.46 -7.40
CA GLN A 49 -11.49 -23.98 -8.58
C GLN A 49 -11.19 -24.79 -9.84
N THR A 50 -9.92 -25.13 -10.08
CA THR A 50 -9.50 -25.83 -11.30
C THR A 50 -8.90 -27.19 -11.00
N ALA A 51 -9.06 -28.14 -11.93
CA ALA A 51 -8.47 -29.47 -11.81
C ALA A 51 -6.92 -29.41 -11.75
N ALA A 52 -6.31 -28.51 -12.53
CA ALA A 52 -4.87 -28.31 -12.55
C ALA A 52 -4.33 -27.83 -11.20
N LEU A 53 -4.96 -26.82 -10.60
CA LEU A 53 -4.55 -26.30 -9.29
C LEU A 53 -4.71 -27.36 -8.18
N ARG A 54 -5.82 -28.11 -8.20
CA ARG A 54 -6.05 -29.23 -7.27
C ARG A 54 -4.99 -30.32 -7.39
N ALA A 55 -4.61 -30.69 -8.61
CA ALA A 55 -3.57 -31.68 -8.85
C ALA A 55 -2.22 -31.20 -8.33
N TRP A 56 -1.85 -29.95 -8.64
CA TRP A 56 -0.62 -29.31 -8.18
C TRP A 56 -0.52 -29.23 -6.65
N LEU A 57 -1.62 -28.90 -5.97
CA LEU A 57 -1.70 -28.90 -4.50
C LEU A 57 -1.54 -30.32 -3.92
N LYS A 58 -2.17 -31.32 -4.55
CA LYS A 58 -2.08 -32.73 -4.13
C LYS A 58 -0.67 -33.29 -4.29
N GLU A 59 0.01 -32.97 -5.39
CA GLU A 59 1.40 -33.38 -5.64
C GLU A 59 2.34 -32.85 -4.55
N ARG A 60 2.10 -31.61 -4.11
CA ARG A 60 2.83 -30.94 -3.03
C ARG A 60 2.38 -31.31 -1.62
N LYS A 61 1.51 -32.32 -1.50
CA LYS A 61 1.03 -32.86 -0.21
C LYS A 61 0.22 -31.88 0.64
N TYR A 62 -0.42 -30.88 0.02
CA TYR A 62 -1.43 -30.06 0.69
C TYR A 62 -2.76 -30.79 0.73
N ASN A 63 -3.38 -30.85 1.90
CA ASN A 63 -4.69 -31.47 2.09
C ASN A 63 -5.76 -30.41 2.38
N LEU A 64 -6.63 -30.18 1.41
CA LEU A 64 -7.71 -29.18 1.48
C LEU A 64 -9.00 -29.71 2.13
N ARG A 65 -9.09 -31.01 2.44
CA ARG A 65 -10.29 -31.64 3.04
C ARG A 65 -10.25 -31.67 4.56
N LYS A 66 -9.45 -30.81 5.18
CA LYS A 66 -9.27 -30.77 6.63
C LYS A 66 -10.33 -29.88 7.31
N PRO A 67 -10.57 -30.06 8.62
CA PRO A 67 -11.39 -29.13 9.39
C PRO A 67 -10.82 -27.71 9.34
N ASP A 68 -11.69 -26.71 9.51
CA ASP A 68 -11.37 -25.28 9.35
C ASP A 68 -10.05 -24.82 10.01
N ALA A 69 -9.76 -25.28 11.22
CA ALA A 69 -8.55 -24.87 11.92
C ALA A 69 -7.26 -25.41 11.28
N GLU A 70 -7.25 -26.70 10.93
CA GLU A 70 -6.12 -27.31 10.24
C GLU A 70 -6.03 -26.86 8.78
N PHE A 71 -7.18 -26.65 8.14
CA PHE A 71 -7.26 -26.10 6.81
C PHE A 71 -6.65 -24.70 6.75
N ALA A 72 -6.94 -23.83 7.72
CA ALA A 72 -6.28 -22.53 7.84
C ALA A 72 -4.76 -22.69 7.96
N GLN A 73 -4.26 -23.59 8.80
CA GLN A 73 -2.82 -23.85 8.91
C GLN A 73 -2.19 -24.27 7.57
N GLU A 74 -2.88 -25.14 6.81
CA GLU A 74 -2.44 -25.57 5.48
C GLU A 74 -2.36 -24.40 4.49
N ILE A 75 -3.36 -23.50 4.47
CA ILE A 75 -3.33 -22.33 3.58
C ILE A 75 -2.18 -21.39 3.98
N PHE A 76 -1.95 -21.17 5.27
CA PHE A 76 -0.84 -20.33 5.74
C PHE A 76 0.52 -20.96 5.45
N ARG A 77 0.63 -22.29 5.47
CA ARG A 77 1.82 -23.00 5.02
C ARG A 77 2.01 -22.83 3.50
N LEU A 78 0.95 -23.05 2.72
CA LEU A 78 0.95 -22.86 1.26
C LEU A 78 1.43 -21.47 0.86
N MET A 79 0.91 -20.42 1.50
CA MET A 79 1.29 -19.03 1.21
C MET A 79 2.80 -18.79 1.44
N ARG A 80 3.36 -19.37 2.51
CA ARG A 80 4.78 -19.20 2.84
C ARG A 80 5.69 -20.06 1.96
N ASP A 81 5.33 -21.32 1.77
CA ASP A 81 6.22 -22.30 1.19
C ASP A 81 6.19 -22.25 -0.34
N GLU A 82 5.02 -22.08 -0.95
CA GLU A 82 4.88 -22.05 -2.41
C GLU A 82 4.87 -20.61 -2.95
N PHE A 83 4.10 -19.71 -2.34
CA PHE A 83 3.97 -18.33 -2.83
C PHE A 83 4.99 -17.36 -2.23
N LYS A 84 5.85 -17.83 -1.32
CA LYS A 84 6.89 -17.03 -0.65
C LYS A 84 6.33 -15.75 0.00
N TYR A 85 5.07 -15.78 0.40
CA TYR A 85 4.39 -14.68 1.07
C TYR A 85 4.22 -15.00 2.55
N ASN A 86 4.63 -14.06 3.40
CA ASN A 86 4.41 -14.14 4.84
C ASN A 86 3.23 -13.24 5.24
N PRO A 87 2.06 -13.80 5.56
CA PRO A 87 0.90 -13.01 5.95
C PRO A 87 1.16 -12.15 7.20
N ILE A 88 0.60 -10.94 7.21
CA ILE A 88 0.67 -10.03 8.36
C ILE A 88 -0.15 -10.59 9.54
N ILE A 89 -1.30 -11.18 9.24
CA ILE A 89 -2.13 -11.87 10.22
C ILE A 89 -1.56 -13.26 10.51
N LYS A 90 -1.72 -13.79 11.72
CA LYS A 90 -1.42 -15.20 12.02
C LYS A 90 -2.65 -16.09 11.83
N TYR A 91 -2.47 -17.40 11.64
CA TYR A 91 -3.60 -18.32 11.40
C TYR A 91 -4.60 -18.32 12.56
N ASP A 92 -4.11 -18.26 13.80
CA ASP A 92 -4.91 -18.17 15.03
C ASP A 92 -5.70 -16.87 15.10
N GLN A 93 -5.15 -15.76 14.62
CA GLN A 93 -5.85 -14.48 14.50
C GLN A 93 -6.89 -14.48 13.37
N PHE A 94 -6.60 -15.17 12.27
CA PHE A 94 -7.54 -15.33 11.15
C PHE A 94 -8.82 -16.05 11.61
N LEU A 95 -8.67 -17.09 12.42
CA LEU A 95 -9.77 -17.89 12.97
C LEU A 95 -10.58 -17.20 14.08
N LYS A 96 -10.12 -16.05 14.62
CA LYS A 96 -10.89 -15.33 15.65
C LYS A 96 -12.18 -14.78 15.07
N PRO A 97 -13.34 -14.93 15.74
CA PRO A 97 -14.61 -14.42 15.22
C PRO A 97 -14.64 -12.89 15.02
N ALA A 98 -13.95 -12.14 15.88
CA ALA A 98 -13.95 -10.68 15.87
C ALA A 98 -12.53 -10.11 15.65
N GLY A 99 -12.47 -8.96 14.98
CA GLY A 99 -11.25 -8.20 14.74
C GLY A 99 -10.46 -8.65 13.50
N PHE A 100 -9.40 -7.91 13.19
CA PHE A 100 -8.49 -8.16 12.06
C PHE A 100 -9.15 -8.24 10.68
N VAL A 101 -10.39 -7.74 10.53
CA VAL A 101 -11.18 -7.84 9.29
C VAL A 101 -10.35 -7.41 8.08
N ASP A 102 -9.70 -6.27 8.17
CA ASP A 102 -8.91 -5.71 7.08
C ASP A 102 -7.78 -6.65 6.62
N ASN A 103 -6.99 -7.16 7.57
CA ASN A 103 -5.90 -8.10 7.29
C ASN A 103 -6.42 -9.45 6.78
N LYS A 104 -7.59 -9.89 7.23
CA LYS A 104 -8.23 -11.12 6.73
C LYS A 104 -8.70 -10.96 5.28
N LEU A 105 -9.30 -9.83 4.95
CA LEU A 105 -9.73 -9.54 3.58
C LEU A 105 -8.52 -9.42 2.65
N ASP A 106 -7.44 -8.75 3.07
CA ASP A 106 -6.20 -8.69 2.30
C ASP A 106 -5.59 -10.08 2.07
N PHE A 107 -5.60 -10.93 3.10
CA PHE A 107 -5.14 -12.31 2.97
C PHE A 107 -5.92 -13.06 1.88
N VAL A 108 -7.26 -12.96 1.88
CA VAL A 108 -8.10 -13.63 0.87
C VAL A 108 -7.86 -13.05 -0.53
N ILE A 109 -7.73 -11.73 -0.67
CA ILE A 109 -7.43 -11.08 -1.95
C ILE A 109 -6.09 -11.55 -2.52
N LEU A 110 -5.07 -11.65 -1.66
CA LEU A 110 -3.75 -12.12 -2.08
C LEU A 110 -3.78 -13.60 -2.46
N LEU A 111 -4.48 -14.44 -1.70
CA LEU A 111 -4.66 -15.85 -2.04
C LEU A 111 -5.34 -16.01 -3.41
N LEU A 112 -6.42 -15.26 -3.67
CA LEU A 112 -7.12 -15.21 -4.96
C LEU A 112 -6.15 -14.91 -6.10
N ARG A 113 -5.33 -13.86 -5.94
CA ARG A 113 -4.34 -13.46 -6.93
C ARG A 113 -3.31 -14.57 -7.17
N PHE A 114 -2.70 -15.11 -6.11
CA PHE A 114 -1.69 -16.16 -6.26
C PHE A 114 -2.24 -17.42 -6.91
N CYS A 115 -3.46 -17.84 -6.55
CA CYS A 115 -4.09 -19.00 -7.17
C CYS A 115 -4.39 -18.78 -8.67
N LYS A 116 -4.79 -17.56 -9.04
CA LYS A 116 -5.02 -17.18 -10.44
C LYS A 116 -3.73 -17.18 -11.26
N ASP A 117 -2.67 -16.58 -10.72
CA ASP A 117 -1.35 -16.55 -11.35
C ASP A 117 -0.82 -17.98 -11.52
N GLN A 118 -0.90 -18.80 -10.46
CA GLN A 118 -0.47 -20.20 -10.48
C GLN A 118 -1.29 -21.05 -11.47
N ASN A 119 -2.61 -20.90 -11.50
CA ASN A 119 -3.45 -21.62 -12.44
C ASN A 119 -3.11 -21.26 -13.90
N SER A 120 -2.78 -19.99 -14.17
CA SER A 120 -2.38 -19.53 -15.50
C SER A 120 -1.08 -20.19 -15.94
N LEU A 121 -0.10 -20.32 -15.03
CA LEU A 121 1.15 -21.04 -15.27
C LEU A 121 0.92 -22.53 -15.53
N LEU A 122 0.07 -23.18 -14.74
CA LEU A 122 -0.23 -24.60 -14.89
C LEU A 122 -0.94 -24.92 -16.21
N ILE A 123 -1.84 -24.04 -16.66
CA ILE A 123 -2.51 -24.19 -17.96
C ILE A 123 -1.48 -24.07 -19.11
N GLN A 124 -0.55 -23.12 -19.03
CA GLN A 124 0.52 -22.98 -20.02
C GLN A 124 1.44 -24.22 -20.08
N GLN A 125 1.75 -24.79 -18.92
CA GLN A 125 2.56 -26.02 -18.81
C GLN A 125 1.80 -27.29 -19.26
N GLY A 126 0.50 -27.39 -18.97
CA GLY A 126 -0.34 -28.52 -19.40
C GLY A 126 -0.62 -28.52 -20.91
N ALA A 127 -0.74 -27.34 -21.52
CA ALA A 127 -0.88 -27.19 -22.98
C ALA A 127 0.39 -27.62 -23.74
N SER A 128 1.55 -27.60 -23.09
CA SER A 128 2.82 -28.05 -23.69
C SER A 128 3.09 -29.55 -23.51
N HIS A 129 2.38 -30.24 -22.60
CA HIS A 129 2.64 -31.66 -22.29
C HIS A 129 1.65 -32.65 -22.94
N THR A 130 0.53 -32.19 -23.49
CA THR A 130 -0.49 -33.07 -24.11
C THR A 130 -0.35 -33.10 -25.64
N GLN A 131 0.74 -33.67 -26.15
CA GLN A 131 0.77 -34.14 -27.55
C GLN A 131 1.18 -35.62 -27.61
N ILE A 132 0.16 -36.47 -27.71
CA ILE A 132 0.29 -37.85 -28.18
C ILE A 132 0.52 -37.79 -29.71
N PRO A 133 1.48 -38.53 -30.28
CA PRO A 133 1.92 -38.37 -31.65
C PRO A 133 0.94 -39.03 -32.62
N ARG A 134 0.22 -38.21 -33.39
CA ARG A 134 -0.35 -38.65 -34.68
C ARG A 134 0.56 -38.12 -35.77
N SER A 135 1.09 -39.03 -36.59
CA SER A 135 1.65 -38.90 -37.95
C SER A 135 2.33 -37.57 -38.36
N PRO A 136 3.54 -37.61 -38.92
CA PRO A 136 4.36 -36.41 -39.14
C PRO A 136 3.82 -35.57 -40.30
N SER A 137 3.24 -34.41 -39.98
CA SER A 137 3.15 -33.28 -40.92
C SER A 137 4.35 -32.35 -40.71
N PRO A 138 5.09 -31.98 -41.76
CA PRO A 138 6.42 -31.38 -41.67
C PRO A 138 6.37 -29.86 -41.48
N HIS A 139 5.63 -29.34 -40.51
CA HIS A 139 5.66 -27.90 -40.22
C HIS A 139 5.55 -27.67 -38.72
N LEU A 140 6.68 -27.59 -38.03
CA LEU A 140 6.88 -26.78 -36.83
C LEU A 140 8.38 -26.75 -36.55
N LEU A 141 9.03 -25.83 -37.26
CA LEU A 141 10.38 -25.39 -37.01
C LEU A 141 10.48 -24.99 -35.53
N LYS A 142 11.50 -25.50 -34.84
CA LYS A 142 12.07 -24.88 -33.64
C LYS A 142 12.13 -23.37 -33.90
N PRO A 143 11.73 -22.48 -32.96
CA PRO A 143 11.83 -21.04 -33.19
C PRO A 143 13.26 -20.76 -33.63
N THR A 144 13.42 -20.33 -34.88
CA THR A 144 14.71 -20.03 -35.47
C THR A 144 15.40 -19.04 -34.54
N LEU A 145 16.71 -19.12 -34.37
CA LEU A 145 17.50 -18.22 -33.52
C LEU A 145 17.09 -16.73 -33.68
N ALA A 146 16.67 -16.34 -34.89
CA ALA A 146 16.10 -15.04 -35.21
C ALA A 146 14.84 -14.66 -34.41
N ALA A 147 13.91 -15.58 -34.18
CA ALA A 147 12.67 -15.34 -33.43
C ALA A 147 12.95 -15.12 -31.92
N GLN A 148 13.92 -15.86 -31.35
CA GLN A 148 14.36 -15.64 -29.97
C GLN A 148 15.04 -14.28 -29.81
N ILE A 149 15.90 -13.90 -30.76
CA ILE A 149 16.55 -12.57 -30.77
C ILE A 149 15.51 -11.44 -30.85
N GLN A 150 14.46 -11.62 -31.65
CA GLN A 150 13.41 -10.61 -31.79
C GLN A 150 12.59 -10.44 -30.50
N GLN A 151 12.36 -11.53 -29.76
CA GLN A 151 11.64 -11.49 -28.50
C GLN A 151 12.46 -10.83 -27.38
N ILE A 152 13.79 -11.08 -27.33
CA ILE A 152 14.70 -10.39 -26.40
C ILE A 152 14.68 -8.88 -26.65
N LYS A 153 14.80 -8.45 -27.91
CA LYS A 153 14.74 -7.02 -28.29
C LYS A 153 13.43 -6.36 -27.86
N ARG A 154 12.30 -7.07 -27.97
CA ARG A 154 11.00 -6.55 -27.55
C ARG A 154 10.94 -6.36 -26.03
N ASN A 155 11.44 -7.33 -25.27
CA ASN A 155 11.47 -7.25 -23.81
C ASN A 155 12.39 -6.13 -23.32
N GLU A 156 13.54 -5.92 -23.98
CA GLU A 156 14.46 -4.80 -23.69
C GLU A 156 13.80 -3.44 -23.95
N GLN A 157 13.05 -3.30 -25.05
CA GLN A 157 12.31 -2.08 -25.34
C GLN A 157 11.20 -1.79 -24.33
N GLU A 158 10.49 -2.83 -23.87
CA GLU A 158 9.46 -2.67 -22.83
C GLU A 158 10.06 -2.26 -21.49
N LYS A 159 11.21 -2.84 -21.11
CA LYS A 159 11.94 -2.45 -19.92
C LYS A 159 12.42 -0.99 -20.00
N ALA A 160 12.99 -0.57 -21.13
CA ALA A 160 13.42 0.81 -21.33
C ALA A 160 12.26 1.82 -21.22
N LYS A 161 11.07 1.47 -21.73
CA LYS A 161 9.86 2.29 -21.57
C LYS A 161 9.42 2.38 -20.11
N GLN A 162 9.50 1.29 -19.35
CA GLN A 162 9.18 1.28 -17.93
C GLN A 162 10.14 2.16 -17.12
N ASP A 163 11.44 2.06 -17.39
CA ASP A 163 12.47 2.88 -16.74
C ASP A 163 12.25 4.38 -17.01
N GLU A 164 11.84 4.75 -18.22
CA GLU A 164 11.54 6.15 -18.57
C GLU A 164 10.29 6.67 -17.85
N ILE A 165 9.24 5.84 -17.76
CA ILE A 165 8.04 6.18 -16.97
C ILE A 165 8.40 6.38 -15.49
N GLU A 166 9.26 5.53 -14.94
CA GLU A 166 9.71 5.66 -13.55
C GLU A 166 10.53 6.94 -13.33
N LYS A 167 11.46 7.25 -14.23
CA LYS A 167 12.21 8.52 -14.20
C LYS A 167 11.27 9.73 -14.25
N GLN A 168 10.23 9.68 -15.08
CA GLN A 168 9.26 10.78 -15.16
C GLN A 168 8.48 10.93 -13.85
N LYS A 169 8.03 9.82 -13.24
CA LYS A 169 7.35 9.86 -11.93
C LYS A 169 8.24 10.46 -10.83
N ILE A 170 9.54 10.14 -10.83
CA ILE A 170 10.50 10.71 -9.87
C ILE A 170 10.64 12.23 -10.09
N LYS A 171 10.72 12.68 -11.35
CA LYS A 171 10.77 14.12 -11.69
C LYS A 171 9.51 14.84 -11.21
N ASP A 172 8.33 14.30 -11.48
CA ASP A 172 7.05 14.90 -11.09
C ASP A 172 6.91 14.97 -9.56
N LYS A 173 7.34 13.92 -8.85
CA LYS A 173 7.37 13.89 -7.39
C LYS A 173 8.26 15.01 -6.83
N LYS A 174 9.50 15.12 -7.32
CA LYS A 174 10.44 16.18 -6.92
C LYS A 174 9.91 17.58 -7.21
N TRP A 175 9.25 17.77 -8.35
CA TRP A 175 8.63 19.05 -8.70
C TRP A 175 7.50 19.41 -7.73
N ASN A 176 6.66 18.44 -7.36
CA ASN A 176 5.58 18.67 -6.40
C ASN A 176 6.11 19.00 -5.00
N GLU A 177 7.14 18.28 -4.53
CA GLU A 177 7.82 18.57 -3.26
C GLU A 177 8.37 20.00 -3.23
N ARG A 178 9.03 20.44 -4.31
CA ARG A 178 9.56 21.80 -4.42
C ARG A 178 8.45 22.86 -4.36
N ARG A 179 7.29 22.61 -4.98
CA ARG A 179 6.15 23.53 -4.93
C ARG A 179 5.57 23.67 -3.52
N ILE A 180 5.52 22.57 -2.76
CA ILE A 180 5.05 22.59 -1.38
C ILE A 180 6.01 23.42 -0.53
N GLN A 181 7.32 23.21 -0.67
CA GLN A 181 8.34 23.98 0.04
C GLN A 181 8.26 25.48 -0.25
N ILE A 182 8.05 25.87 -1.52
CA ILE A 182 7.89 27.29 -1.90
C ILE A 182 6.69 27.90 -1.18
N LYS A 183 5.53 27.23 -1.18
CA LYS A 183 4.33 27.73 -0.49
C LYS A 183 4.52 27.83 1.02
N GLU A 184 5.27 26.92 1.62
CA GLU A 184 5.59 26.98 3.06
C GLU A 184 6.51 28.16 3.38
N GLN A 185 7.51 28.42 2.54
CA GLN A 185 8.38 29.59 2.67
C GLN A 185 7.60 30.90 2.53
N GLU A 186 6.67 31.00 1.58
CA GLU A 186 5.80 32.17 1.42
C GLU A 186 4.94 32.39 2.67
N ARG A 187 4.29 31.34 3.19
CA ARG A 187 3.51 31.42 4.43
C ARG A 187 4.37 31.83 5.64
N ALA A 188 5.62 31.38 5.70
CA ALA A 188 6.54 31.76 6.77
C ALA A 188 6.93 33.24 6.67
N LYS A 189 7.20 33.74 5.45
CA LYS A 189 7.47 35.16 5.20
C LYS A 189 6.27 36.04 5.57
N ASP A 190 5.06 35.64 5.19
CA ASP A 190 3.83 36.38 5.54
C ASP A 190 3.61 36.43 7.05
N LYS A 191 3.85 35.33 7.76
CA LYS A 191 3.77 35.29 9.23
C LYS A 191 4.79 36.22 9.87
N PHE A 192 6.02 36.20 9.38
CA PHE A 192 7.09 37.07 9.86
C PHE A 192 6.77 38.55 9.65
N LEU A 193 6.24 38.91 8.46
CA LEU A 193 5.84 40.29 8.17
C LEU A 193 4.71 40.76 9.11
N LYS A 194 3.68 39.93 9.30
CA LYS A 194 2.59 40.24 10.24
C LYS A 194 3.08 40.41 11.68
N GLN A 195 4.08 39.61 12.09
CA GLN A 195 4.68 39.74 13.41
C GLN A 195 5.41 41.07 13.57
N GLN A 196 6.20 41.48 12.57
CA GLN A 196 6.87 42.80 12.57
C GLN A 196 5.86 43.96 12.59
N GLU A 197 4.78 43.88 11.81
CA GLU A 197 3.71 44.89 11.82
C GLU A 197 3.05 45.01 13.19
N TYR A 198 2.78 43.87 13.84
CA TYR A 198 2.24 43.84 15.19
C TYR A 198 3.17 44.48 16.22
N GLU A 199 4.47 44.16 16.18
CA GLU A 199 5.49 44.75 17.06
C GLU A 199 5.60 46.26 16.86
N ARG A 200 5.64 46.72 15.60
CA ARG A 200 5.63 48.15 15.27
C ARG A 200 4.39 48.86 15.81
N MET A 201 3.21 48.25 15.68
CA MET A 201 1.97 48.80 16.23
C MET A 201 2.00 48.89 17.76
N ARG A 202 2.58 47.89 18.42
CA ARG A 202 2.77 47.87 19.88
C ARG A 202 3.71 48.97 20.34
N GLU A 203 4.83 49.19 19.65
CA GLU A 203 5.78 50.28 19.93
C GLU A 203 5.13 51.65 19.79
N ILE A 204 4.35 51.86 18.71
CA ILE A 204 3.59 53.10 18.51
C ILE A 204 2.60 53.32 19.66
N GLN A 205 1.89 52.28 20.11
CA GLN A 205 0.98 52.38 21.25
C GLN A 205 1.72 52.72 22.55
N GLN A 206 2.85 52.08 22.83
CA GLN A 206 3.66 52.38 24.00
C GLN A 206 4.19 53.82 23.98
N ALA A 207 4.66 54.29 22.82
CA ALA A 207 5.11 55.67 22.65
C ALA A 207 3.98 56.68 22.92
N LYS A 208 2.76 56.40 22.42
CA LYS A 208 1.57 57.21 22.71
C LYS A 208 1.26 57.26 24.22
N GLN A 209 1.33 56.12 24.91
CA GLN A 209 1.09 56.07 26.36
C GLN A 209 2.14 56.87 27.14
N ARG A 210 3.42 56.76 26.77
CA ARG A 210 4.51 57.57 27.35
C ARG A 210 4.29 59.06 27.13
N PHE A 211 3.85 59.45 25.94
CA PHE A 211 3.55 60.84 25.63
C PHE A 211 2.38 61.39 26.46
N ILE A 212 1.29 60.62 26.60
CA ILE A 212 0.15 60.99 27.44
C ILE A 212 0.57 61.16 28.90
N SER A 213 1.34 60.21 29.45
CA SER A 213 1.87 60.29 30.82
C SER A 213 2.76 61.52 31.03
N TRP A 214 3.59 61.87 30.04
CA TRP A 214 4.41 63.08 30.04
C TRP A 214 3.57 64.37 30.03
N GLU A 215 2.52 64.46 29.20
CA GLU A 215 1.64 65.65 29.15
C GLU A 215 0.87 65.90 30.45
N HIS A 216 0.52 64.83 31.19
CA HIS A 216 -0.26 64.95 32.44
C HIS A 216 0.61 65.23 33.67
N GLY A 217 1.91 65.45 33.50
CA GLY A 217 2.81 65.84 34.61
C GLY A 217 3.12 64.71 35.60
N GLU A 218 2.80 63.46 35.27
CA GLU A 218 3.26 62.26 35.99
C GLU A 218 4.72 61.95 35.61
N CYS A 219 5.61 62.93 35.77
CA CYS A 219 7.04 62.74 35.66
C CYS A 219 7.59 62.32 37.03
N ASP A 220 7.52 61.03 37.36
CA ASP A 220 8.41 60.45 38.37
C ASP A 220 9.83 60.49 37.79
N PHE A 221 10.53 61.59 38.02
CA PHE A 221 11.94 61.75 37.73
C PHE A 221 12.74 60.95 38.77
N GLN A 222 12.66 59.61 38.71
CA GLN A 222 13.65 58.76 39.36
C GLN A 222 14.95 58.92 38.56
N THR A 223 15.81 59.81 39.06
CA THR A 223 17.22 59.82 38.70
C THR A 223 17.83 58.53 39.22
N ASP A 224 18.01 57.55 38.34
CA ASP A 224 18.87 56.42 38.61
C ASP A 224 20.31 56.93 38.76
N GLY A 225 20.66 57.24 40.00
CA GLY A 225 22.04 57.29 40.44
C GLY A 225 22.62 55.89 40.32
N ASN A 226 23.32 55.61 39.22
CA ASN A 226 24.27 54.52 39.16
C ASN A 226 25.56 54.96 38.44
N VAL A 227 26.29 55.83 39.13
CA VAL A 227 27.73 56.04 38.92
C VAL A 227 28.45 55.04 39.83
N ALA A 228 28.82 53.89 39.27
CA ALA A 228 29.80 52.96 39.84
C ALA A 228 30.22 52.00 38.70
N ALA A 229 31.48 51.69 38.44
CA ALA A 229 32.75 52.19 38.94
C ALA A 229 33.77 51.88 37.82
N VAL A 230 34.68 52.82 37.59
CA VAL A 230 35.92 52.59 36.85
C VAL A 230 36.99 52.25 37.90
N GLU A 231 37.38 50.99 37.99
CA GLU A 231 38.65 50.51 38.59
C GLU A 231 39.08 49.32 37.71
N GLN A 232 39.99 49.51 36.75
CA GLN A 232 41.43 49.20 36.87
C GLN A 232 41.73 47.92 37.65
N GLU A 233 42.23 46.88 36.96
CA GLU A 233 43.50 46.24 37.30
C GLU A 233 43.96 45.24 36.21
N SER A 234 45.22 45.46 35.80
CA SER A 234 46.27 44.58 35.25
C SER A 234 45.99 43.58 34.12
#